data_AF-A0A7S1PUT2-F1
#
_entry.id   AF-A0A7S1PUT2-F1
#
_cell.length_a   1.000
_cell.length_b   1.000
_cell.length_c   1.000
_cell.angle_alpha   90.00
_cell.angle_beta   90.00
_cell.angle_gamma   90.00
#
_symmetry.space_group_name_H-M   'P 1'
#
loop_
_entity.id
_entity.type
_entity.pdbx_description
1 polymer ?
#
loop_
_entity_poly.entity_id
_entity_poly.type
_entity_poly.pdbx_seq_one_letter_code
_entity_poly.pdbx_strand_id
1 'polypeptide(L)'
;EENGERNRLLEQDLDCLCAASGSPCTWWRSFGFTASYREDGFTVAAEPAAVLALARKHQQGAIYHHVPVLGEGGACFLRKTVPVCLPGTEADVPTAPCARPPFSTADPLWTPCGEPPAHR
;
A
#
# COMPACT_ATOMS: atom_id res chain seq x y z
N GLU A 1 6.20 17.47 -11.83
CA GLU A 1 6.86 17.82 -10.56
C GLU A 1 5.91 17.88 -9.36
N GLU A 2 4.60 18.10 -9.54
CA GLU A 2 3.66 18.28 -8.41
C GLU A 2 3.40 17.01 -7.57
N ASN A 3 3.41 15.81 -8.17
CA ASN A 3 3.07 14.57 -7.45
C ASN A 3 4.21 14.03 -6.55
N GLY A 4 5.48 14.29 -6.94
CA GLY A 4 6.64 13.84 -6.17
C GLY A 4 6.75 14.50 -4.79
N GLU A 5 6.51 15.81 -4.72
CA GLU A 5 6.53 16.54 -3.43
C GLU A 5 5.37 16.11 -2.52
N ARG A 6 4.18 15.84 -3.10
CA ARG A 6 3.03 15.30 -2.35
C ARG A 6 3.34 13.93 -1.75
N ASN A 7 4.02 13.05 -2.49
CA ASN A 7 4.44 11.75 -1.98
C ASN A 7 5.48 11.88 -0.86
N ARG A 8 6.40 12.84 -0.95
CA ARG A 8 7.37 13.12 0.12
C ARG A 8 6.69 13.57 1.42
N LEU A 9 5.68 14.43 1.31
CA LEU A 9 4.91 14.89 2.47
C LEU A 9 4.00 13.77 3.02
N LEU A 10 3.43 12.93 2.15
CA LEU A 10 2.67 11.75 2.55
C LEU A 10 3.55 10.77 3.34
N GLU A 11 4.80 10.55 2.91
CA GLU A 11 5.76 9.71 3.63
C GLU A 11 5.95 10.17 5.08
N GLN A 12 6.18 11.47 5.28
CA GLN A 12 6.35 12.06 6.61
C GLN A 12 5.09 11.93 7.47
N ASP A 13 3.91 12.09 6.87
CA ASP A 13 2.65 11.92 7.59
C ASP A 13 2.36 10.45 7.95
N LEU A 14 2.82 9.50 7.12
CA LEU A 14 2.72 8.06 7.42
C LEU A 14 3.64 7.68 8.59
N ASP A 15 4.84 8.24 8.66
CA ASP A 15 5.73 8.11 9.82
C ASP A 15 5.07 8.66 11.09
N CYS A 16 4.48 9.85 11.01
CA CYS A 16 3.75 10.44 12.13
C CYS A 16 2.56 9.57 12.56
N LEU A 17 1.79 9.04 11.60
CA LEU A 17 0.64 8.18 11.86
C LEU A 17 1.07 6.92 12.63
N CYS A 18 2.13 6.24 12.17
CA CYS A 18 2.60 5.02 12.82
C CYS A 18 3.32 5.25 14.14
N ALA A 19 3.92 6.44 14.35
CA ALA A 19 4.50 6.81 15.64
C ALA A 19 3.43 7.15 16.70
N ALA A 20 2.29 7.72 16.28
CA ALA A 20 1.23 8.16 17.19
C ALA A 20 0.20 7.07 17.55
N SER A 21 0.09 6.02 16.74
CA SER A 21 -0.96 5.01 16.92
C SER A 21 -0.66 4.02 18.06
N GLY A 22 -1.60 3.87 19.00
CA GLY A 22 -1.61 2.75 19.96
C GLY A 22 -2.04 1.40 19.35
N SER A 23 -2.27 1.37 18.03
CA SER A 23 -2.64 0.19 17.23
C SER A 23 -1.48 -0.22 16.33
N PRO A 24 -1.40 -1.48 15.86
CA PRO A 24 -0.37 -1.90 14.92
C PRO A 24 -0.48 -1.09 13.63
N CYS A 25 0.52 -0.23 13.41
CA CYS A 25 0.69 0.55 12.19
C CYS A 25 2.03 0.18 11.54
N THR A 26 2.01 -0.03 10.24
CA THR A 26 3.22 -0.29 9.44
C THR A 26 2.98 0.20 8.03
N TRP A 27 4.02 0.75 7.40
CA TRP A 27 3.97 1.13 6.00
C TRP A 27 5.31 0.80 5.32
N TRP A 28 5.27 0.66 4.00
CA TRP A 28 6.46 0.52 3.16
C TRP A 28 6.26 1.19 1.80
N ARG A 29 7.38 1.57 1.17
CA ARG A 29 7.37 2.08 -0.21
C ARG A 29 6.94 0.98 -1.16
N SER A 30 6.03 1.30 -2.07
CA SER A 30 5.54 0.43 -3.12
C SER A 30 5.50 1.20 -4.45
N PHE A 31 4.88 0.63 -5.48
CA PHE A 31 4.69 1.32 -6.75
C PHE A 31 3.25 1.85 -6.85
N GLY A 32 3.13 3.12 -7.28
CA GLY A 32 1.89 3.77 -7.68
C GLY A 32 1.73 3.78 -9.21
N PHE A 33 0.51 4.09 -9.66
CA PHE A 33 0.20 4.27 -11.08
C PHE A 33 -0.13 5.73 -11.39
N THR A 34 0.37 6.19 -12.53
CA THR A 34 0.28 7.56 -13.04
C THR A 34 0.14 7.53 -14.55
N ALA A 35 -0.38 8.61 -15.13
CA ALA A 35 -0.55 8.75 -16.58
C ALA A 35 0.75 8.54 -17.36
N SER A 36 1.92 8.82 -16.74
CA SER A 36 3.24 8.70 -17.35
C SER A 36 4.00 7.41 -17.02
N TYR A 37 3.32 6.40 -16.47
CA TYR A 37 3.84 5.08 -16.10
C TYR A 37 4.83 5.07 -14.92
N ARG A 38 4.45 4.30 -13.88
CA ARG A 38 5.14 4.04 -12.59
C ARG A 38 5.54 5.29 -11.78
N GLU A 39 4.84 5.52 -10.68
CA GLU A 39 5.23 6.48 -9.63
C GLU A 39 5.60 5.74 -8.35
N ASP A 40 6.29 6.44 -7.44
CA ASP A 40 6.45 5.95 -6.08
C ASP A 40 5.08 5.91 -5.38
N GLY A 41 4.81 4.84 -4.66
CA GLY A 41 3.58 4.63 -3.90
C GLY A 41 3.88 4.13 -2.51
N PHE A 42 2.82 3.89 -1.74
CA PHE A 42 2.92 3.38 -0.38
C PHE A 42 1.89 2.28 -0.16
N THR A 43 2.29 1.25 0.59
CA THR A 43 1.36 0.29 1.17
C THR A 43 1.34 0.50 2.67
N VAL A 44 0.13 0.55 3.24
CA VAL A 44 -0.09 0.94 4.63
C VAL A 44 -1.02 -0.07 5.29
N ALA A 45 -0.60 -0.58 6.43
CA ALA A 45 -1.41 -1.35 7.36
C ALA A 45 -1.70 -0.45 8.57
N ALA A 46 -2.89 0.16 8.60
CA ALA A 46 -3.34 1.05 9.68
C ALA A 46 -4.88 1.11 9.70
N GLU A 47 -5.44 1.87 10.64
CA GLU A 47 -6.89 2.09 10.71
C GLU A 47 -7.40 2.78 9.42
N PRO A 48 -8.45 2.26 8.74
CA PRO A 48 -8.87 2.75 7.42
C PRO A 48 -9.27 4.23 7.37
N ALA A 49 -9.95 4.75 8.40
CA ALA A 49 -10.37 6.15 8.43
C ALA A 49 -9.16 7.11 8.49
N ALA A 50 -8.12 6.76 9.23
CA ALA A 50 -6.87 7.52 9.30
C ALA A 50 -6.13 7.55 7.94
N VAL A 51 -6.05 6.39 7.27
CA VAL A 51 -5.44 6.30 5.91
C VAL A 51 -6.24 7.14 4.91
N LEU A 52 -7.57 7.08 4.95
CA LEU A 52 -8.42 7.89 4.09
C LEU A 52 -8.29 9.40 4.36
N ALA A 53 -8.10 9.80 5.62
CA ALA A 53 -7.86 11.19 5.97
C ALA A 53 -6.55 11.71 5.35
N LEU A 54 -5.46 10.93 5.43
CA LEU A 54 -4.19 11.27 4.79
C LEU A 54 -4.30 11.29 3.27
N ALA A 55 -4.98 10.30 2.67
CA ALA A 55 -5.18 10.25 1.23
C ALA A 55 -5.92 11.51 0.72
N ARG A 56 -6.94 11.98 1.44
CA ARG A 56 -7.64 13.24 1.13
C ARG A 56 -6.74 14.46 1.30
N LYS A 57 -5.98 14.54 2.40
CA LYS A 57 -5.03 15.64 2.67
C LYS A 57 -4.04 15.82 1.51
N HIS A 58 -3.55 14.71 0.96
CA HIS A 58 -2.57 14.70 -0.15
C HIS A 58 -3.21 14.61 -1.54
N GLN A 59 -4.52 14.77 -1.63
CA GLN A 59 -5.28 14.72 -2.89
C GLN A 59 -5.00 13.47 -3.74
N GLN A 60 -4.87 12.33 -3.09
CA GLN A 60 -4.71 11.06 -3.77
C GLN A 60 -5.96 10.75 -4.59
N GLY A 61 -5.81 10.18 -5.79
CA GLY A 61 -6.94 9.88 -6.66
C GLY A 61 -7.85 8.81 -6.08
N ALA A 62 -7.28 7.66 -5.73
CA ALA A 62 -7.95 6.54 -5.10
C ALA A 62 -6.94 5.73 -4.26
N ILE A 63 -7.44 4.87 -3.36
CA ILE A 63 -6.63 3.88 -2.64
C ILE A 63 -7.10 2.46 -2.94
N TYR A 64 -6.19 1.49 -2.83
CA TYR A 64 -6.51 0.08 -2.96
C TYR A 64 -6.59 -0.59 -1.58
N HIS A 65 -7.80 -0.94 -1.16
CA HIS A 65 -8.05 -1.61 0.11
C HIS A 65 -8.13 -3.12 -0.11
N HIS A 66 -7.23 -3.87 0.54
CA HIS A 66 -7.20 -5.33 0.47
C HIS A 66 -7.95 -5.92 1.67
N VAL A 67 -9.01 -6.68 1.39
CA VAL A 67 -9.87 -7.31 2.40
C VAL A 67 -9.67 -8.82 2.32
N PRO A 68 -9.36 -9.51 3.43
CA PRO A 68 -9.27 -10.97 3.41
C PRO A 68 -10.65 -11.57 3.14
N VAL A 69 -10.68 -12.60 2.28
CA VAL A 69 -11.87 -13.38 1.98
C VAL A 69 -11.54 -14.85 2.16
N LEU A 70 -12.40 -15.53 2.92
CA LEU A 70 -12.35 -16.98 3.06
C LEU A 70 -12.82 -17.61 1.74
N GLY A 71 -11.87 -18.13 0.96
CA GLY A 71 -12.13 -18.91 -0.24
C GLY A 71 -11.88 -20.40 -0.02
N GLU A 72 -12.49 -21.25 -0.85
CA GLU A 72 -12.37 -22.72 -0.76
C GLU A 72 -10.92 -23.26 -0.95
N GLY A 73 -9.97 -22.42 -1.41
CA GLY A 73 -8.58 -22.80 -1.70
C GLY A 73 -7.50 -22.11 -0.85
N GLY A 74 -7.86 -21.40 0.22
CA GLY A 74 -6.91 -20.68 1.09
C GLY A 74 -7.24 -19.19 1.27
N ALA A 75 -6.29 -18.43 1.83
CA ALA A 75 -6.45 -16.99 2.05
C ALA A 75 -6.46 -16.26 0.69
N CYS A 76 -7.62 -15.72 0.31
CA CYS A 76 -7.77 -14.88 -0.88
C CYS A 76 -7.97 -13.43 -0.43
N PHE A 77 -7.60 -12.45 -1.25
CA PHE A 77 -7.86 -11.04 -0.94
C PHE A 77 -8.77 -10.44 -2.00
N LEU A 78 -9.76 -9.66 -1.59
CA LEU A 78 -10.44 -8.74 -2.50
C LEU A 78 -9.72 -7.41 -2.46
N ARG A 79 -9.33 -6.91 -3.61
CA ARG A 79 -8.86 -5.53 -3.74
C ARG A 79 -10.04 -4.65 -4.13
N LYS A 80 -10.43 -3.74 -3.25
CA LYS A 80 -11.42 -2.70 -3.52
C LYS A 80 -10.71 -1.40 -3.86
N THR A 81 -11.15 -0.74 -4.92
CA THR A 81 -10.72 0.63 -5.21
C THR A 81 -11.63 1.60 -4.45
N VAL A 82 -11.08 2.30 -3.47
CA VAL A 82 -11.82 3.32 -2.71
C VAL A 82 -11.52 4.68 -3.32
N PRO A 83 -12.50 5.35 -3.94
CA PRO A 83 -12.31 6.67 -4.52
C PRO A 83 -12.01 7.68 -3.41
N VAL A 84 -11.06 8.58 -3.68
CA VAL A 84 -10.69 9.65 -2.75
C VAL A 84 -10.99 11.00 -3.39
N CYS A 85 -10.20 11.39 -4.40
CA CYS A 85 -10.42 12.62 -5.17
C CYS A 85 -10.86 12.35 -6.63
N LEU A 86 -10.86 11.09 -7.07
CA LEU A 86 -11.37 10.69 -8.38
C LEU A 86 -12.69 9.92 -8.21
N PRO A 87 -13.86 10.56 -8.40
CA PRO A 87 -15.14 9.87 -8.33
C PRO A 87 -15.30 8.89 -9.52
N GLY A 88 -16.05 7.81 -9.31
CA GLY A 88 -16.37 6.82 -10.35
C GLY A 88 -15.27 5.81 -10.67
N THR A 89 -14.19 5.76 -9.88
CA THR A 89 -13.10 4.79 -10.06
C THR A 89 -13.28 3.50 -9.23
N GLU A 90 -14.51 3.15 -8.88
CA GLU A 90 -14.78 1.95 -8.08
C GLU A 90 -14.59 0.68 -8.92
N ALA A 91 -13.80 -0.25 -8.38
CA ALA A 91 -13.60 -1.57 -8.97
C ALA A 91 -13.21 -2.55 -7.87
N ASP A 92 -14.00 -3.62 -7.76
CA ASP A 92 -13.70 -4.78 -6.92
C ASP A 92 -13.03 -5.84 -7.79
N VAL A 93 -11.77 -6.16 -7.45
CA VAL A 93 -10.97 -7.14 -8.19
C VAL A 93 -10.55 -8.25 -7.24
N PRO A 94 -10.92 -9.51 -7.50
CA PRO A 94 -10.38 -10.63 -6.75
C PRO A 94 -8.89 -10.78 -7.02
N THR A 95 -8.12 -10.93 -5.94
CA THR A 95 -6.68 -11.11 -5.98
C THR A 95 -6.31 -12.38 -5.23
N ALA A 96 -5.61 -13.29 -5.90
CA ALA A 96 -5.05 -14.47 -5.27
C ALA A 96 -3.61 -14.16 -4.81
N PRO A 97 -3.18 -14.66 -3.64
CA PRO A 97 -1.77 -14.61 -3.27
C PRO A 97 -0.96 -15.40 -4.31
N CYS A 98 0.15 -14.81 -4.75
CA CYS A 98 1.11 -15.47 -5.62
C CYS A 98 2.39 -15.74 -4.85
N ALA A 99 3.00 -16.90 -5.10
CA ALA A 99 4.34 -17.17 -4.61
C ALA A 99 5.32 -16.15 -5.20
N ARG A 100 6.31 -15.75 -4.40
CA ARG A 100 7.43 -14.93 -4.88
C ARG A 100 8.12 -15.68 -6.04
N PRO A 101 8.38 -15.02 -7.18
CA PRO A 101 9.14 -15.65 -8.26
C PRO A 101 10.52 -16.11 -7.75
N PRO A 102 11.03 -17.27 -8.19
CA PRO A 102 12.29 -17.84 -7.71
C PRO A 102 13.52 -17.16 -8.35
N PHE A 103 13.47 -15.84 -8.52
CA PHE A 103 14.52 -15.03 -9.11
C PHE A 103 15.11 -14.10 -8.04
N SER A 104 16.43 -13.98 -8.00
CA SER A 104 17.14 -13.06 -7.10
C SER A 104 16.80 -11.59 -7.34
N THR A 105 16.28 -11.26 -8.51
CA THR A 105 15.80 -9.94 -8.91
C THR A 105 14.33 -9.69 -8.58
N ALA A 106 13.61 -10.68 -8.04
CA ALA A 106 12.28 -10.45 -7.50
C ALA A 106 12.40 -9.48 -6.30
N ASP A 107 11.60 -8.42 -6.28
CA ASP A 107 11.57 -7.33 -5.28
C ASP A 107 12.80 -7.24 -4.34
N PRO A 108 13.79 -6.36 -4.67
CA PRO A 108 15.02 -6.23 -3.90
C PRO A 108 14.83 -5.60 -2.51
N LEU A 109 13.64 -5.06 -2.21
CA LEU A 109 13.33 -4.43 -0.93
C LEU A 109 12.57 -5.35 0.03
N TRP A 110 12.11 -6.51 -0.45
CA TRP A 110 11.42 -7.48 0.39
C TRP A 110 12.41 -8.22 1.29
N THR A 111 12.16 -8.16 2.60
CA THR A 111 12.88 -8.95 3.60
C THR A 111 11.87 -9.96 4.18
N PRO A 112 12.20 -11.26 4.30
CA PRO A 112 11.30 -12.23 4.92
C PRO A 112 10.97 -11.79 6.36
N CYS A 113 9.69 -11.82 6.75
CA CYS A 113 9.33 -11.70 8.16
C CYS A 113 9.88 -12.92 8.91
N GLY A 114 10.94 -12.74 9.69
CA GLY A 114 11.44 -13.75 10.63
C GLY A 114 12.79 -14.38 10.32
N GLU A 115 13.48 -13.96 9.26
CA GLU A 115 14.93 -14.24 9.15
C GLU A 115 15.71 -13.05 9.69
N PRO A 116 16.60 -13.23 10.69
CA PRO A 116 17.49 -12.17 11.12
C PRO A 116 18.31 -11.69 9.92
N PRO A 117 18.63 -10.38 9.83
CA PRO A 117 19.45 -9.88 8.75
C PRO A 117 20.75 -10.68 8.71
N ALA A 118 21.04 -11.32 7.57
CA ALA A 118 22.31 -11.99 7.36
C ALA A 118 23.41 -10.95 7.55
N HIS A 119 24.17 -11.10 8.64
CA HIS A 119 25.31 -10.27 8.96
C HIS A 119 26.23 -10.21 7.74
N ARG A 120 26.49 -8.99 7.26
CA ARG A 120 27.59 -8.71 6.32
C ARG A 120 28.93 -8.88 7.01
#